data_AF-A0A9E2WZC5-F1
#
_entry.id   AF-A0A9E2WZC5-F1
#
_cell.length_a   1.000
_cell.length_b   1.000
_cell.length_c   1.000
_cell.angle_alpha   90.00
_cell.angle_beta   90.00
_cell.angle_gamma   90.00
#
_symmetry.space_group_name_H-M   'P 1'
#
loop_
_entity.id
_entity.type
_entity.pdbx_description
1 polymer ?
#
loop_
_entity_poly.entity_id
_entity_poly.type
_entity_poly.pdbx_seq_one_letter_code
_entity_poly.pdbx_strand_id
1 'polypeptide(L)'
;MDRIISRFLTGAFLIVIFSLSVSMRLPDPVPVGGKVTVSMEGKDHVMSDLPANESNVKIDGSKYQFLFRHGEASSVQINLNLTDPDLMSAGAKTYQIPDSNNPNILVDLNFFDTKRESSRMNKRIIFRKGTITIESFTKDKLVMKFDGEGSGMMERDGNFKISGTVNVSF
;
A
#
# COMPACT_ATOMS: atom_id res chain seq x y z
N MET A 1 62.64 37.87 46.57
CA MET A 1 62.28 38.89 45.56
C MET A 1 62.12 38.19 44.23
N ASP A 2 61.04 38.54 43.55
CA ASP A 2 60.63 38.24 42.17
C ASP A 2 60.15 36.83 41.78
N ARG A 3 58.81 36.79 41.62
CA ARG A 3 58.02 35.85 40.85
C ARG A 3 58.31 36.02 39.37
N ILE A 4 58.49 34.91 38.63
CA ILE A 4 58.09 34.83 37.23
C ILE A 4 57.25 33.58 37.01
N ILE A 5 56.08 33.83 36.42
CA ILE A 5 55.00 32.92 36.09
C ILE A 5 55.37 32.18 34.80
N SER A 6 55.19 30.87 34.75
CA SER A 6 54.93 30.17 33.50
C SER A 6 53.96 29.03 33.77
N ARG A 7 52.75 29.18 33.21
CA ARG A 7 51.62 28.28 33.35
C ARG A 7 51.73 27.16 32.31
N PHE A 8 51.41 25.95 32.77
CA PHE A 8 51.16 24.77 31.95
C PHE A 8 50.13 25.06 30.84
N LEU A 9 50.45 24.69 29.60
CA LEU A 9 49.50 24.53 28.51
C LEU A 9 49.60 23.09 28.00
N THR A 10 48.65 22.30 28.48
CA THR A 10 48.24 20.97 28.02
C THR A 10 48.00 20.96 26.51
N GLY A 11 48.71 20.09 25.80
CA GLY A 11 48.48 19.82 24.38
C GLY A 11 47.13 19.13 24.17
N ALA A 12 46.26 19.73 23.37
CA ALA A 12 45.03 19.12 22.89
C ALA A 12 45.27 18.53 21.50
N PHE A 13 45.17 17.20 21.38
CA PHE A 13 45.05 16.51 20.10
C PHE A 13 43.68 16.80 19.51
N LEU A 14 43.63 17.48 18.36
CA LEU A 14 42.40 17.68 17.60
C LEU A 14 42.13 16.43 16.76
N ILE A 15 41.19 15.58 17.21
CA ILE A 15 40.65 14.48 16.40
C ILE A 15 39.52 15.07 15.55
N VAL A 16 39.78 15.23 14.25
CA VAL A 16 38.75 15.60 13.27
C VAL A 16 38.01 14.32 12.87
N ILE A 17 36.81 14.12 13.43
CA ILE A 17 35.92 13.04 13.00
C ILE A 17 35.14 13.55 11.78
N PHE A 18 35.51 13.06 10.59
CA PHE A 18 34.65 13.20 9.42
C PHE A 18 33.48 12.22 9.55
N SER A 19 32.30 12.73 9.89
CA SER A 19 31.05 11.98 9.75
C SER A 19 30.68 11.94 8.27
N LEU A 20 31.02 10.85 7.59
CA LEU A 20 30.51 10.56 6.25
C LEU A 20 29.03 10.16 6.39
N SER A 21 28.12 11.11 6.23
CA SER A 21 26.70 10.81 6.10
C SER A 21 26.46 10.25 4.70
N VAL A 22 26.45 8.92 4.56
CA VAL A 22 25.97 8.28 3.33
C VAL A 22 24.46 8.51 3.29
N SER A 23 24.04 9.52 2.53
CA SER A 23 22.63 9.72 2.21
C SER A 23 22.21 8.64 1.22
N MET A 24 21.65 7.55 1.73
CA MET A 24 20.97 6.57 0.88
C MET A 24 19.72 7.24 0.32
N ARG A 25 19.82 7.76 -0.91
CA ARG A 25 18.66 8.24 -1.65
C ARG A 25 17.74 7.04 -1.88
N LEU A 26 16.58 7.04 -1.24
CA LEU A 26 15.51 6.11 -1.60
C LEU A 26 15.20 6.31 -3.09
N PRO A 27 14.94 5.24 -3.86
CA PRO A 27 14.53 5.39 -5.25
C PRO A 27 13.36 6.36 -5.35
N ASP A 28 13.37 7.22 -6.36
CA ASP A 28 12.33 8.22 -6.55
C ASP A 28 10.96 7.51 -6.68
N PRO A 29 9.89 8.02 -6.02
CA PRO A 29 8.57 7.43 -6.13
C PRO A 29 8.13 7.36 -7.59
N VAL A 30 7.63 6.19 -8.00
CA VAL A 30 7.14 5.96 -9.36
C VAL A 30 5.72 6.54 -9.47
N PRO A 31 5.45 7.48 -10.41
CA PRO A 31 4.12 8.03 -10.60
C PRO A 31 3.09 6.97 -10.98
N VAL A 32 2.11 6.75 -10.11
CA VAL A 32 1.00 5.86 -10.41
C VAL A 32 -0.07 6.63 -11.17
N GLY A 33 -0.13 6.47 -12.49
CA GLY A 33 -1.22 7.02 -13.30
C GLY A 33 -2.45 6.12 -13.28
N GLY A 34 -3.63 6.67 -13.57
CA GLY A 34 -4.82 5.88 -13.88
C GLY A 34 -6.02 6.12 -12.96
N LYS A 35 -6.89 5.12 -12.89
CA LYS A 35 -8.19 5.21 -12.24
C LYS A 35 -8.50 3.97 -11.44
N VAL A 36 -9.00 4.18 -10.24
CA VAL A 36 -9.54 3.15 -9.37
C VAL A 36 -10.97 3.50 -8.99
N THR A 37 -11.88 2.53 -9.10
CA THR A 37 -13.28 2.67 -8.70
C THR A 37 -13.65 1.60 -7.69
N VAL A 38 -14.44 1.98 -6.69
CA VAL A 38 -15.01 1.08 -5.68
C VAL A 38 -16.45 1.47 -5.45
N SER A 39 -17.36 0.51 -5.54
CA SER A 39 -18.73 0.63 -5.07
C SER A 39 -18.89 -0.24 -3.83
N MET A 40 -19.25 0.36 -2.70
CA MET A 40 -19.49 -0.36 -1.44
C MET A 40 -20.46 0.41 -0.55
N GLU A 41 -21.29 -0.30 0.21
CA GLU A 41 -22.33 0.29 1.09
C GLU A 41 -23.23 1.32 0.35
N GLY A 42 -23.50 1.08 -0.94
CA GLY A 42 -24.31 1.96 -1.78
C GLY A 42 -23.64 3.28 -2.19
N LYS A 43 -22.33 3.43 -1.95
CA LYS A 43 -21.54 4.60 -2.33
C LYS A 43 -20.48 4.22 -3.36
N ASP A 44 -20.30 5.11 -4.33
CA ASP A 44 -19.23 5.00 -5.31
C ASP A 44 -18.07 5.92 -4.93
N HIS A 45 -16.87 5.36 -4.97
CA HIS A 45 -15.62 6.03 -4.71
C HIS A 45 -14.75 5.95 -5.97
N VAL A 46 -14.26 7.10 -6.40
CA VAL A 46 -13.40 7.21 -7.59
C VAL A 46 -12.10 7.89 -7.17
N MET A 47 -10.99 7.23 -7.44
CA MET A 47 -9.66 7.79 -7.33
C MET A 47 -9.06 7.88 -8.74
N SER A 48 -9.04 9.09 -9.28
CA SER A 48 -8.28 9.43 -10.50
C SER A 48 -6.96 10.09 -10.09
N ASP A 49 -5.99 10.27 -11.00
CA ASP A 49 -4.81 11.10 -10.74
C ASP A 49 -4.05 10.71 -9.45
N LEU A 50 -3.83 9.41 -9.25
CA LEU A 50 -3.22 8.87 -8.04
C LEU A 50 -1.83 9.50 -7.80
N PRO A 51 -1.60 10.16 -6.65
CA PRO A 51 -0.32 10.78 -6.36
C PRO A 51 0.80 9.74 -6.26
N ALA A 52 1.90 9.98 -6.99
CA ALA A 52 3.12 9.18 -7.02
C ALA A 52 3.72 8.89 -5.63
N ASN A 53 3.55 9.84 -4.71
CA ASN A 53 4.12 9.84 -3.37
C ASN A 53 3.19 9.22 -2.32
N GLU A 54 1.95 8.91 -2.66
CA GLU A 54 0.95 8.37 -1.72
C GLU A 54 0.47 6.97 -2.08
N SER A 55 0.53 6.62 -3.35
CA SER A 55 0.36 5.26 -3.80
C SER A 55 1.70 4.54 -3.78
N ASN A 56 1.74 3.32 -3.22
CA ASN A 56 2.97 2.57 -3.07
C ASN A 56 2.83 1.21 -3.73
N VAL A 57 3.78 0.89 -4.62
CA VAL A 57 3.92 -0.42 -5.22
C VAL A 57 5.22 -1.03 -4.70
N LYS A 58 5.12 -2.17 -4.03
CA LYS A 58 6.28 -2.97 -3.63
C LYS A 58 6.28 -4.28 -4.41
N ILE A 59 7.41 -4.57 -5.04
CA ILE A 59 7.65 -5.80 -5.78
C ILE A 59 8.85 -6.48 -5.14
N ASP A 60 8.62 -7.64 -4.51
CA ASP A 60 9.65 -8.46 -3.86
C ASP A 60 9.49 -9.91 -4.31
N GLY A 61 10.18 -10.27 -5.40
CA GLY A 61 10.06 -11.57 -6.05
C GLY A 61 8.62 -11.84 -6.49
N SER A 62 7.96 -12.79 -5.84
CA SER A 62 6.56 -13.19 -6.09
C SER A 62 5.52 -12.43 -5.26
N LYS A 63 5.94 -11.43 -4.47
CA LYS A 63 5.05 -10.65 -3.61
C LYS A 63 4.90 -9.24 -4.16
N TYR A 64 3.65 -8.86 -4.42
CA TYR A 64 3.30 -7.55 -4.93
C TYR A 64 2.31 -6.89 -3.98
N GLN A 65 2.63 -5.69 -3.50
CA GLN A 65 1.75 -4.92 -2.61
C GLN A 65 1.42 -3.59 -3.25
N PHE A 66 0.13 -3.30 -3.36
CA PHE A 66 -0.38 -2.05 -3.92
C PHE A 66 -1.19 -1.34 -2.85
N LEU A 67 -0.80 -0.11 -2.53
CA LEU A 67 -1.60 0.82 -1.77
C LEU A 67 -2.03 1.94 -2.71
N PHE A 68 -3.34 2.11 -2.90
CA PHE A 68 -3.90 3.22 -3.67
C PHE A 68 -4.60 4.19 -2.71
N ARG A 69 -4.17 5.45 -2.78
CA ARG A 69 -4.72 6.56 -2.00
C ARG A 69 -4.66 7.84 -2.84
N HIS A 70 -5.69 8.67 -2.73
CA HIS A 70 -5.71 10.01 -3.31
C HIS A 70 -5.87 11.07 -2.21
N GLY A 71 -4.76 11.61 -1.74
CA GLY A 71 -4.70 12.78 -0.88
C GLY A 71 -5.42 12.62 0.46
N GLU A 72 -5.65 13.76 1.10
CA GLU A 72 -6.57 13.89 2.24
C GLU A 72 -8.04 13.95 1.80
N ALA A 73 -8.30 14.15 0.50
CA ALA A 73 -9.64 14.28 -0.06
C ALA A 73 -10.36 12.93 -0.25
N SER A 74 -9.63 11.86 -0.59
CA SER A 74 -10.23 10.53 -0.69
C SER A 74 -10.47 9.96 0.70
N SER A 75 -11.74 9.65 1.00
CA SER A 75 -12.06 8.95 2.23
C SER A 75 -11.65 7.49 2.21
N VAL A 76 -11.43 6.92 1.02
CA VAL A 76 -11.15 5.51 0.80
C VAL A 76 -9.72 5.28 0.34
N GLN A 77 -9.10 4.26 0.92
CA GLN A 77 -7.83 3.69 0.49
C GLN A 77 -8.04 2.23 0.13
N ILE A 78 -7.27 1.72 -0.84
CA ILE A 78 -7.29 0.30 -1.24
C ILE A 78 -5.92 -0.30 -1.00
N ASN A 79 -5.90 -1.49 -0.41
CA ASN A 79 -4.70 -2.29 -0.23
C ASN A 79 -4.91 -3.66 -0.89
N LEU A 80 -4.12 -3.95 -1.92
CA LEU A 80 -4.09 -5.23 -2.63
C LEU A 80 -2.74 -5.89 -2.39
N ASN A 81 -2.76 -7.14 -1.92
CA ASN A 81 -1.57 -7.98 -1.81
C ASN A 81 -1.72 -9.19 -2.72
N LEU A 82 -0.71 -9.44 -3.54
CA LEU A 82 -0.61 -10.59 -4.43
C LEU A 82 0.64 -11.37 -4.06
N THR A 83 0.52 -12.68 -3.89
CA THR A 83 1.62 -13.59 -3.49
C THR A 83 1.77 -14.76 -4.46
N ASP A 84 1.19 -14.62 -5.64
CA ASP A 84 1.17 -15.61 -6.70
C ASP A 84 2.45 -15.49 -7.57
N PRO A 85 3.37 -16.46 -7.51
CA PRO A 85 4.64 -16.38 -8.22
C PRO A 85 4.50 -16.39 -9.75
N ASP A 86 3.40 -16.95 -10.26
CA ASP A 86 3.20 -17.14 -11.70
C ASP A 86 2.32 -16.05 -12.32
N LEU A 87 1.90 -15.05 -11.54
CA LEU A 87 0.92 -14.07 -12.03
C LEU A 87 1.46 -13.22 -13.20
N MET A 88 2.71 -12.76 -13.12
CA MET A 88 3.30 -11.95 -14.20
C MET A 88 3.54 -12.76 -15.47
N SER A 89 3.80 -14.07 -15.37
CA SER A 89 3.98 -14.94 -16.54
C SER A 89 2.64 -15.39 -17.14
N ALA A 90 1.60 -15.53 -16.32
CA ALA A 90 0.25 -15.88 -16.77
C ALA A 90 -0.46 -14.74 -17.51
N GLY A 91 -0.10 -13.48 -17.22
CA GLY A 91 -0.67 -12.28 -17.84
C GLY A 91 -2.08 -11.93 -17.35
N ALA A 92 -2.99 -12.90 -17.34
CA ALA A 92 -4.34 -12.78 -16.79
C ALA A 92 -4.66 -13.97 -15.86
N LYS A 93 -5.35 -13.70 -14.75
CA LYS A 93 -5.74 -14.72 -13.78
C LYS A 93 -6.99 -14.33 -13.01
N THR A 94 -7.84 -15.31 -12.74
CA THR A 94 -9.03 -15.11 -11.90
C THR A 94 -8.88 -15.89 -10.61
N TYR A 95 -9.10 -15.20 -9.49
CA TYR A 95 -9.13 -15.78 -8.16
C TYR A 95 -10.56 -15.84 -7.66
N GLN A 96 -10.95 -16.99 -7.13
CA GLN A 96 -12.17 -17.12 -6.34
C GLN A 96 -11.83 -17.13 -4.86
N ILE A 97 -12.40 -16.17 -4.14
CA ILE A 97 -12.25 -16.04 -2.69
C ILE A 97 -13.45 -16.75 -2.06
N PRO A 98 -13.25 -17.92 -1.44
CA PRO A 98 -14.33 -18.66 -0.79
C PRO A 98 -14.81 -17.97 0.48
N ASP A 99 -16.03 -18.28 0.91
CA ASP A 99 -16.63 -17.73 2.15
C ASP A 99 -15.85 -18.13 3.42
N SER A 100 -15.12 -19.25 3.36
CA SER A 100 -14.26 -19.72 4.44
C SER A 100 -12.80 -19.33 4.22
N ASN A 101 -12.13 -18.87 5.28
CA ASN A 101 -10.68 -18.67 5.27
C ASN A 101 -9.96 -19.88 4.67
N ASN A 102 -9.22 -19.66 3.59
CA ASN A 102 -8.37 -20.67 2.96
C ASN A 102 -6.92 -20.19 3.06
N PRO A 103 -6.01 -20.97 3.68
CA PRO A 103 -4.61 -20.55 3.86
C PRO A 103 -3.84 -20.39 2.54
N ASN A 104 -4.39 -20.90 1.43
CA ASN A 104 -3.80 -20.83 0.10
C ASN A 104 -4.34 -19.65 -0.74
N ILE A 105 -5.01 -18.68 -0.12
CA ILE A 105 -5.45 -17.48 -0.84
C ILE A 105 -4.22 -16.65 -1.23
N LEU A 106 -3.98 -16.55 -2.54
CA LEU A 106 -2.83 -15.84 -3.10
C LEU A 106 -3.08 -14.34 -3.33
N VAL A 107 -4.31 -13.88 -3.14
CA VAL A 107 -4.72 -12.47 -3.29
C VAL A 107 -5.54 -12.00 -2.10
N ASP A 108 -5.17 -10.87 -1.52
CA ASP A 108 -5.90 -10.22 -0.44
C ASP A 108 -6.24 -8.79 -0.84
N LEU A 109 -7.50 -8.39 -0.64
CA LEU A 109 -8.02 -7.08 -0.98
C LEU A 109 -8.71 -6.47 0.24
N ASN A 110 -8.22 -5.31 0.67
CA ASN A 110 -8.76 -4.57 1.79
C ASN A 110 -9.05 -3.13 1.39
N PHE A 111 -9.99 -2.53 2.09
CA PHE A 111 -10.34 -1.12 1.95
C PHE A 111 -10.25 -0.45 3.32
N PHE A 112 -9.97 0.85 3.32
CA PHE A 112 -10.07 1.66 4.53
C PHE A 112 -10.89 2.90 4.21
N ASP A 113 -12.09 3.01 4.77
CA ASP A 113 -12.94 4.18 4.64
C ASP A 113 -12.96 5.00 5.92
N THR A 114 -12.24 6.12 5.89
CA THR A 114 -12.16 7.09 6.98
C THR A 114 -13.51 7.71 7.34
N LYS A 115 -14.47 7.76 6.40
CA LYS A 115 -15.81 8.34 6.58
C LYS A 115 -16.89 7.29 6.85
N ARG A 116 -16.52 6.01 6.99
CA ARG A 116 -17.48 4.96 7.38
C ARG A 116 -17.96 5.21 8.80
N GLU A 117 -19.28 5.20 8.99
CA GLU A 117 -19.94 5.36 10.29
C GLU A 117 -19.92 4.05 11.09
N SER A 118 -18.72 3.61 11.48
CA SER A 118 -18.50 2.44 12.32
C SER A 118 -17.29 2.64 13.23
N SER A 119 -17.00 1.64 14.07
CA SER A 119 -15.83 1.65 14.95
C SER A 119 -14.53 1.82 14.16
N ARG A 120 -13.49 2.37 14.80
CA ARG A 120 -12.17 2.58 14.17
C ARG A 120 -11.63 1.30 13.53
N MET A 121 -11.83 0.13 14.15
CA MET A 121 -11.40 -1.15 13.59
C MET A 121 -12.19 -1.54 12.34
N ASN A 122 -13.49 -1.24 12.32
CA ASN A 122 -14.38 -1.59 11.22
C ASN A 122 -14.36 -0.59 10.06
N LYS A 123 -13.71 0.57 10.22
CA LYS A 123 -13.32 1.42 9.08
C LYS A 123 -12.41 0.68 8.10
N ARG A 124 -11.65 -0.32 8.58
CA ARG A 124 -11.02 -1.33 7.72
C ARG A 124 -12.06 -2.36 7.31
N ILE A 125 -12.22 -2.50 6.00
CA ILE A 125 -13.13 -3.42 5.34
C ILE A 125 -12.29 -4.50 4.67
N ILE A 126 -12.66 -5.76 4.88
CA ILE A 126 -11.99 -6.92 4.28
C ILE A 126 -12.88 -7.44 3.16
N PHE A 127 -12.34 -7.65 1.96
CA PHE A 127 -13.03 -8.39 0.90
C PHE A 127 -13.06 -9.87 1.30
N ARG A 128 -14.24 -10.38 1.66
CA ARG A 128 -14.39 -11.70 2.30
C ARG A 128 -14.57 -12.80 1.28
N LYS A 129 -15.37 -12.55 0.24
CA LYS A 129 -15.71 -13.55 -0.78
C LYS A 129 -16.07 -12.91 -2.10
N GLY A 130 -15.92 -13.67 -3.17
CA GLY A 130 -16.23 -13.24 -4.53
C GLY A 130 -15.05 -13.43 -5.45
N THR A 131 -15.06 -12.69 -6.55
CA THR A 131 -14.11 -12.87 -7.64
C THR A 131 -13.18 -11.67 -7.75
N ILE A 132 -11.89 -11.94 -7.91
CA ILE A 132 -10.89 -10.94 -8.33
C ILE A 132 -10.30 -11.42 -9.65
N THR A 133 -10.51 -10.65 -10.71
CA THR A 133 -9.96 -10.93 -12.04
C THR A 133 -8.87 -9.93 -12.35
N ILE A 134 -7.65 -10.42 -12.53
CA ILE A 134 -6.53 -9.66 -13.06
C ILE A 134 -6.52 -9.90 -14.57
N GLU A 135 -6.76 -8.84 -15.34
CA GLU A 135 -6.85 -8.90 -16.79
C GLU A 135 -5.48 -8.62 -17.44
N SER A 136 -4.63 -7.84 -16.76
CA SER A 136 -3.27 -7.57 -17.18
C SER A 136 -2.42 -7.21 -15.97
N PHE A 137 -1.30 -7.91 -15.78
CA PHE A 137 -0.30 -7.51 -14.80
C PHE A 137 1.12 -7.57 -15.38
N THR A 138 1.76 -6.40 -15.45
CA THR A 138 3.13 -6.24 -15.96
C THR A 138 3.95 -5.39 -14.99
N LYS A 139 5.22 -5.18 -15.30
CA LYS A 139 6.11 -4.31 -14.51
C LYS A 139 5.67 -2.85 -14.46
N ASP A 140 4.80 -2.42 -15.38
CA ASP A 140 4.39 -1.02 -15.55
C ASP A 140 2.86 -0.82 -15.45
N LYS A 141 2.09 -1.91 -15.25
CA LYS A 141 0.62 -1.83 -15.33
C LYS A 141 -0.08 -2.90 -14.51
N LEU A 142 -1.18 -2.50 -13.87
CA LEU A 142 -2.18 -3.39 -13.29
C LEU A 142 -3.59 -3.03 -13.81
N VAL A 143 -4.26 -4.02 -14.41
CA VAL A 143 -5.68 -3.97 -14.74
C VAL A 143 -6.39 -5.12 -14.05
N MET A 144 -7.36 -4.79 -13.20
CA MET A 144 -8.18 -5.78 -12.50
C MET A 144 -9.60 -5.27 -12.26
N LYS A 145 -10.50 -6.22 -12.05
CA LYS A 145 -11.86 -6.03 -11.58
C LYS A 145 -12.14 -6.97 -10.42
N PHE A 146 -13.01 -6.55 -9.52
CA PHE A 146 -13.47 -7.37 -8.41
C PHE A 146 -14.97 -7.19 -8.22
N ASP A 147 -15.62 -8.27 -7.81
CA ASP A 147 -17.05 -8.30 -7.49
C ASP A 147 -17.31 -9.36 -6.43
N GLY A 148 -17.99 -8.97 -5.36
CA GLY A 148 -18.19 -9.85 -4.21
C GLY A 148 -18.75 -9.14 -3.00
N GLU A 149 -18.35 -9.61 -1.83
CA GLU A 149 -18.82 -9.13 -0.54
C GLU A 149 -17.65 -8.92 0.42
N GLY A 150 -17.81 -7.92 1.28
CA GLY A 150 -16.88 -7.66 2.37
C GLY A 150 -17.60 -7.11 3.59
N SER A 151 -16.84 -6.97 4.67
CA SER A 151 -17.35 -6.48 5.94
C SER A 151 -16.26 -5.75 6.73
N GLY A 152 -16.68 -4.98 7.74
CA GLY A 152 -15.75 -4.46 8.74
C GLY A 152 -14.93 -5.59 9.35
N MET A 153 -13.70 -5.28 9.76
CA MET A 153 -12.75 -6.27 10.28
C MET A 153 -13.35 -7.19 11.37
N MET A 154 -14.18 -6.65 12.25
CA MET A 154 -14.85 -7.36 13.35
C MET A 154 -16.32 -7.72 13.07
N GLU A 155 -16.90 -7.28 11.94
CA GLU A 155 -18.32 -7.43 11.59
C GLU A 155 -18.56 -8.61 10.62
N ARG A 156 -18.07 -9.81 10.95
CA ARG A 156 -18.04 -10.94 9.99
C ARG A 156 -19.40 -11.33 9.39
N ASP A 157 -20.49 -11.11 10.12
CA ASP A 157 -21.85 -11.43 9.66
C ASP A 157 -22.53 -10.26 8.94
N GLY A 158 -21.93 -9.07 8.97
CA GLY A 158 -22.44 -7.84 8.36
C GLY A 158 -21.89 -7.61 6.96
N ASN A 159 -21.89 -8.64 6.12
CA ASN A 159 -21.36 -8.53 4.76
C ASN A 159 -22.24 -7.62 3.90
N PHE A 160 -21.59 -6.80 3.09
CA PHE A 160 -22.21 -5.95 2.07
C PHE A 160 -21.50 -6.12 0.74
N LYS A 161 -22.22 -5.81 -0.35
CA LYS A 161 -21.66 -5.90 -1.70
C LYS A 161 -20.52 -4.91 -1.89
N ILE A 162 -19.46 -5.39 -2.54
CA ILE A 162 -18.29 -4.61 -2.93
C ILE A 162 -17.93 -4.97 -4.37
N SER A 163 -17.80 -3.98 -5.23
CA SER A 163 -17.34 -4.18 -6.61
C SER A 163 -16.48 -3.01 -7.07
N GLY A 164 -15.70 -3.20 -8.13
CA GLY A 164 -14.87 -2.12 -8.63
C GLY A 164 -13.82 -2.54 -9.64
N THR A 165 -13.03 -1.56 -10.04
CA THR A 165 -11.96 -1.72 -11.03
C THR A 165 -10.71 -0.98 -10.61
N VAL A 166 -9.56 -1.51 -10.98
CA VAL A 166 -8.26 -0.85 -10.89
C VAL A 166 -7.67 -0.88 -12.29
N ASN A 167 -7.36 0.29 -12.84
CA ASN A 167 -6.65 0.42 -14.09
C ASN A 167 -5.57 1.49 -13.88
N VAL A 168 -4.38 1.01 -13.52
CA VAL A 168 -3.27 1.88 -13.14
C VAL A 168 -2.01 1.50 -13.91
N SER A 169 -1.18 2.52 -14.15
CA SER A 169 0.16 2.39 -14.67
C SER A 169 1.15 2.91 -13.64
N PHE A 170 2.34 2.34 -13.58
CA PHE A 170 3.45 2.74 -12.71
C PHE A 170 4.71 2.84 -13.58
#